data_AF-A0A3D2JYX2-F1
#
_entry.id   AF-A0A3D2JYX2-F1
#
_cell.length_a   1.000
_cell.length_b   1.000
_cell.length_c   1.000
_cell.angle_alpha   90.00
_cell.angle_beta   90.00
_cell.angle_gamma   90.00
#
_symmetry.space_group_name_H-M   'P 1'
#
loop_
_entity.id
_entity.type
_entity.pdbx_description
1 polymer ?
#
loop_
_entity_poly.entity_id
_entity_poly.type
_entity_poly.pdbx_seq_one_letter_code
_entity_poly.pdbx_strand_id
1 'polypeptide(L)'
;TKTRLRVQVSVIGVGITDQYGREYPARSYIHYSSQGWKHVFTGTGSQVDPTHFYDDRIVEAGETLRFAAKLYMGGYNYFYNESNNVKVLKNGDLPPNNAAGYSHQTSAAEFLRPYVKNGKLALGPLDVIYAAELTHSNSNHYGFDLQDTIILVRFTKVP
;
A
#
# COMPACT_ATOMS: atom_id res chain seq x y z
N THR A 1 -13.24 19.18 22.03
CA THR A 1 -12.29 18.09 22.38
C THR A 1 -11.66 17.58 21.10
N LYS A 2 -10.35 17.36 21.06
CA LYS A 2 -9.69 16.81 19.86
C LYS A 2 -10.18 15.38 19.64
N THR A 3 -10.59 15.04 18.41
CA THR A 3 -11.09 13.69 18.08
C THR A 3 -9.92 12.73 17.95
N ARG A 4 -9.94 11.66 18.75
CA ARG A 4 -9.00 10.54 18.62
C ARG A 4 -9.49 9.58 17.54
N LEU A 5 -8.55 8.98 16.82
CA LEU A 5 -8.85 8.03 15.76
C LEU A 5 -8.18 6.70 16.05
N ARG A 6 -8.89 5.60 15.82
CA ARG A 6 -8.28 4.28 15.73
C ARG A 6 -7.76 4.10 14.32
N VAL A 7 -6.47 3.78 14.19
CA VAL A 7 -5.76 3.52 12.95
C VAL A 7 -5.50 2.03 12.83
N GLN A 8 -5.93 1.42 11.74
CA GLN A 8 -5.66 0.02 11.42
C GLN A 8 -4.91 -0.08 10.09
N VAL A 9 -3.79 -0.81 10.07
CA VAL A 9 -2.92 -0.96 8.90
C VAL A 9 -2.92 -2.42 8.45
N SER A 10 -3.26 -2.65 7.18
CA SER A 10 -3.31 -3.97 6.54
C SER A 10 -2.55 -3.95 5.21
N VAL A 11 -1.95 -5.08 4.83
CA VAL A 11 -1.38 -5.27 3.49
C VAL A 11 -2.42 -5.95 2.63
N ILE A 12 -2.81 -5.32 1.52
CA ILE A 12 -3.81 -5.86 0.59
C ILE A 12 -3.16 -6.78 -0.44
N GLY A 13 -1.94 -6.45 -0.87
CA GLY A 13 -1.26 -7.20 -1.92
C GLY A 13 0.23 -6.88 -2.04
N VAL A 14 0.95 -7.84 -2.60
CA VAL A 14 2.34 -7.74 -3.06
C VAL A 14 2.40 -8.52 -4.36
N GLY A 15 2.58 -7.84 -5.49
CA GLY A 15 2.57 -8.45 -6.82
C GLY A 15 3.94 -8.50 -7.51
N ILE A 16 5.03 -8.41 -6.74
CA ILE A 16 6.39 -8.48 -7.31
C ILE A 16 6.65 -9.91 -7.79
N THR A 17 6.67 -10.12 -9.10
CA THR A 17 7.08 -11.40 -9.70
C THR A 17 7.99 -11.19 -10.90
N ASP A 18 8.79 -12.20 -11.23
CA ASP A 18 9.43 -12.26 -12.55
C ASP A 18 8.46 -12.79 -13.63
N GLN A 19 8.98 -12.91 -14.86
CA GLN A 19 8.27 -13.45 -16.02
C GLN A 19 7.89 -14.94 -15.89
N TYR A 20 8.48 -15.65 -14.93
CA TYR A 20 8.20 -17.07 -14.66
C TYR A 20 7.24 -17.27 -13.48
N GLY A 21 6.74 -16.17 -12.89
CA GLY A 21 5.85 -16.23 -11.74
C GLY A 21 6.54 -16.45 -10.40
N ARG A 22 7.89 -16.35 -10.34
CA ARG A 22 8.59 -16.37 -9.06
C ARG A 22 8.30 -15.08 -8.31
N GLU A 23 7.76 -15.22 -7.09
CA GLU A 23 7.48 -14.07 -6.24
C GLU A 23 8.74 -13.55 -5.54
N TYR A 24 8.76 -12.23 -5.30
CA TYR A 24 9.81 -11.55 -4.56
C TYR A 24 9.24 -10.77 -3.37
N PRO A 25 9.98 -10.70 -2.26
CA PRO A 25 9.45 -10.12 -1.05
C PRO A 25 9.47 -8.59 -1.08
N ALA A 26 8.36 -7.93 -0.76
CA ALA A 26 8.36 -6.52 -0.42
C ALA A 26 8.71 -6.33 1.06
N ARG A 27 9.17 -5.14 1.43
CA ARG A 27 9.30 -4.70 2.83
C ARG A 27 8.70 -3.31 2.99
N SER A 28 7.82 -3.13 3.96
CA SER A 28 7.06 -1.89 4.14
C SER A 28 6.99 -1.42 5.60
N TYR A 29 6.79 -0.11 5.74
CA TYR A 29 6.76 0.61 7.00
C TYR A 29 5.71 1.73 6.97
N ILE A 30 5.20 2.05 8.15
CA ILE A 30 4.43 3.26 8.43
C ILE A 30 5.17 4.05 9.50
N HIS A 31 5.27 5.36 9.33
CA HIS A 31 5.82 6.28 10.32
C HIS A 31 4.72 7.10 10.96
N TYR A 32 4.76 7.18 12.28
CA TYR A 32 3.95 8.10 13.07
C TYR A 32 4.86 9.22 13.58
N SER A 33 4.50 10.48 13.38
CA SER A 33 5.23 11.63 13.96
C SER A 33 5.56 11.50 15.45
N SER A 34 4.72 10.82 16.23
CA SER A 34 4.92 10.61 17.67
C SER A 34 5.75 9.38 18.05
N GLN A 35 6.04 8.45 17.11
CA GLN A 35 6.68 7.16 17.42
C GLN A 35 7.82 6.77 16.47
N GLY A 36 7.96 7.44 15.33
CA GLY A 36 8.91 7.06 14.29
C GLY A 36 8.38 5.95 13.38
N TRP A 37 9.32 5.29 12.68
CA TRP A 37 9.04 4.21 11.72
C TRP A 37 8.71 2.90 12.43
N LYS A 38 7.59 2.29 12.05
CA LYS A 38 7.18 0.94 12.44
C LYS A 38 7.11 0.03 11.23
N HIS A 39 7.69 -1.16 11.38
CA HIS A 39 7.61 -2.21 10.39
C HIS A 39 6.16 -2.71 10.25
N VAL A 40 5.72 -2.90 9.00
CA VAL A 40 4.38 -3.44 8.69
C VAL A 40 4.52 -4.86 8.17
N PHE A 41 5.25 -5.07 7.07
CA PHE A 41 5.32 -6.39 6.44
C PHE A 41 6.67 -6.64 5.78
N THR A 42 7.12 -7.90 5.79
CA THR A 42 8.19 -8.41 4.94
C THR A 42 7.72 -9.75 4.39
N GLY A 43 7.54 -9.87 3.08
CA GLY A 43 7.06 -11.12 2.48
C GLY A 43 6.61 -10.96 1.04
N THR A 44 6.23 -12.08 0.43
CA THR A 44 5.74 -12.18 -0.95
C THR A 44 4.22 -12.11 -1.03
N GLY A 45 3.66 -12.11 -2.24
CA GLY A 45 2.21 -12.09 -2.49
C GLY A 45 1.46 -13.23 -1.82
N SER A 46 1.96 -14.47 -1.95
CA SER A 46 1.38 -15.65 -1.31
C SER A 46 1.36 -15.62 0.22
N GLN A 47 2.11 -14.71 0.85
CA GLN A 47 2.18 -14.55 2.30
C GLN A 47 1.27 -13.42 2.82
N VAL A 48 0.57 -12.71 1.94
CA VAL A 48 -0.33 -11.63 2.32
C VAL A 48 -1.64 -12.21 2.87
N ASP A 49 -1.98 -11.81 4.09
CA ASP A 49 -3.33 -11.95 4.65
C ASP A 49 -3.99 -10.56 4.72
N PRO A 50 -4.93 -10.25 3.81
CA PRO A 50 -5.57 -8.94 3.76
C PRO A 50 -6.52 -8.67 4.94
N THR A 51 -6.80 -9.69 5.77
CA THR A 51 -7.62 -9.54 6.98
C THR A 51 -6.78 -9.23 8.22
N HIS A 52 -5.46 -9.40 8.14
CA HIS A 52 -4.55 -9.13 9.26
C HIS A 52 -4.24 -7.63 9.42
N PHE A 53 -4.36 -7.14 10.64
CA PHE A 53 -3.92 -5.80 11.01
C PHE A 53 -2.52 -5.85 11.64
N TYR A 54 -1.52 -5.42 10.87
CA TYR A 54 -0.12 -5.32 11.32
C TYR A 54 0.11 -4.13 12.29
N ASP A 55 -0.80 -3.17 12.27
CA ASP A 55 -0.90 -2.14 13.29
C ASP A 55 -2.36 -1.85 13.60
N ASP A 56 -2.66 -1.67 14.88
CA ASP A 56 -3.98 -1.33 15.39
C ASP A 56 -3.80 -0.52 16.67
N ARG A 57 -4.10 0.78 16.59
CA ARG A 57 -3.83 1.71 17.71
C ARG A 57 -4.75 2.92 17.68
N ILE A 58 -4.75 3.67 18.78
CA ILE A 58 -5.36 5.00 18.87
C ILE A 58 -4.28 6.06 18.64
N VAL A 59 -4.58 7.06 17.82
CA VAL A 59 -3.74 8.25 17.60
C VAL A 59 -4.49 9.52 18.00
N GLU A 60 -3.73 10.50 18.45
CA GLU A 60 -4.23 11.84 18.78
C GLU A 60 -4.41 12.69 17.52
N ALA A 61 -5.28 13.70 17.60
CA ALA A 61 -5.47 14.62 16.49
C ALA A 61 -4.18 15.41 16.20
N GLY A 62 -3.79 15.46 14.92
CA GLY A 62 -2.55 16.09 14.45
C GLY A 62 -1.43 15.11 14.16
N GLU A 63 -1.62 13.81 14.43
CA GLU A 63 -0.66 12.77 14.05
C GLU A 63 -0.41 12.77 12.53
N THR A 64 0.85 12.85 12.12
CA THR A 64 1.25 12.74 10.71
C THR A 64 1.73 11.32 10.42
N LEU A 65 1.13 10.72 9.40
CA LEU A 65 1.52 9.41 8.87
C LEU A 65 2.39 9.57 7.63
N ARG A 66 3.45 8.76 7.54
CA ARG A 66 4.23 8.58 6.30
C ARG A 66 4.35 7.09 5.97
N PHE A 67 4.63 6.79 4.71
CA PHE A 67 4.81 5.44 4.21
C PHE A 67 6.21 5.27 3.61
N ALA A 68 6.77 4.08 3.74
CA ALA A 68 7.96 3.68 3.01
C ALA A 68 7.90 2.20 2.64
N ALA A 69 8.39 1.85 1.46
CA ALA A 69 8.58 0.47 1.06
C ALA A 69 9.76 0.26 0.10
N LYS A 70 10.24 -0.98 0.02
CA LYS A 70 11.28 -1.41 -0.92
C LYS A 70 11.06 -2.87 -1.34
N LEU A 71 11.61 -3.25 -2.49
CA LEU A 71 11.91 -4.66 -2.75
C LEU A 71 12.94 -5.14 -1.74
N TYR A 72 12.68 -6.24 -1.03
CA TYR A 72 13.54 -6.80 0.00
C TYR A 72 14.68 -7.63 -0.60
N MET A 73 15.51 -6.97 -1.40
CA MET A 73 16.74 -7.50 -1.97
C MET A 73 17.87 -6.46 -1.85
N GLY A 74 19.11 -6.92 -2.00
CA GLY A 74 20.28 -6.03 -2.08
C GLY A 74 20.18 -5.10 -3.28
N GLY A 75 20.61 -3.84 -3.12
CA GLY A 75 20.63 -2.84 -4.19
C GLY A 75 19.34 -2.02 -4.38
N TYR A 76 18.24 -2.38 -3.70
CA TYR A 76 16.97 -1.63 -3.80
C TYR A 76 16.78 -0.62 -2.67
N ASN A 77 16.42 0.60 -3.05
CA ASN A 77 16.17 1.74 -2.16
C ASN A 77 14.72 1.76 -1.66
N TYR A 78 14.47 2.57 -0.62
CA TYR A 78 13.12 2.87 -0.18
C TYR A 78 12.46 3.93 -1.07
N PHE A 79 11.19 3.70 -1.38
CA PHE A 79 10.26 4.70 -1.91
C PHE A 79 9.33 5.16 -0.79
N TYR A 80 9.09 6.47 -0.74
CA TYR A 80 8.28 7.14 0.27
C TYR A 80 6.97 7.64 -0.34
N ASN A 81 5.99 8.06 0.48
CA ASN A 81 4.70 8.53 -0.04
C ASN A 81 4.78 9.75 -0.97
N GLU A 82 5.89 10.50 -0.96
CA GLU A 82 6.16 11.61 -1.89
C GLU A 82 6.90 11.17 -3.17
N SER A 83 7.34 9.91 -3.25
CA SER A 83 8.01 9.38 -4.44
C SER A 83 7.02 9.18 -5.58
N ASN A 84 7.43 9.44 -6.82
CA ASN A 84 6.62 9.18 -8.01
C ASN A 84 6.19 7.70 -8.15
N ASN A 85 6.95 6.82 -7.51
CA ASN A 85 6.72 5.40 -7.38
C ASN A 85 5.59 5.01 -6.43
N VAL A 86 5.02 5.96 -5.68
CA VAL A 86 3.96 5.69 -4.72
C VAL A 86 2.74 6.54 -5.03
N LYS A 87 1.61 5.88 -5.25
CA LYS A 87 0.32 6.53 -5.37
C LYS A 87 -0.43 6.46 -4.05
N VAL A 88 -0.77 7.64 -3.52
CA VAL A 88 -1.60 7.79 -2.32
C VAL A 88 -3.05 7.97 -2.78
N LEU A 89 -3.86 6.93 -2.60
CA LEU A 89 -5.25 6.86 -3.05
C LEU A 89 -6.21 7.09 -1.88
N LYS A 90 -7.29 7.83 -2.14
CA LYS A 90 -8.31 8.23 -1.17
C LYS A 90 -9.71 7.84 -1.66
N ASN A 91 -10.70 8.03 -0.78
CA ASN A 91 -12.10 7.83 -1.14
C ASN A 91 -12.48 8.67 -2.38
N GLY A 92 -13.12 8.03 -3.36
CA GLY A 92 -13.56 8.65 -4.61
C GLY A 92 -12.53 8.64 -5.75
N ASP A 93 -11.28 8.26 -5.48
CA ASP A 93 -10.26 8.13 -6.52
C ASP A 93 -10.53 6.93 -7.43
N LEU A 94 -9.99 6.98 -8.65
CA LEU A 94 -9.94 5.81 -9.53
C LEU A 94 -8.80 4.88 -9.09
N PRO A 95 -9.00 3.55 -9.09
CA PRO A 95 -7.89 2.61 -8.92
C PRO A 95 -6.85 2.82 -10.04
N PRO A 96 -5.57 2.48 -9.81
CA PRO A 96 -4.56 2.47 -10.86
C PRO A 96 -5.03 1.60 -12.04
N ASN A 97 -4.87 2.09 -13.25
CA ASN A 97 -5.32 1.42 -14.48
C ASN A 97 -4.16 0.80 -15.27
N ASN A 98 -2.95 0.77 -14.68
CA ASN A 98 -1.81 0.09 -15.25
C ASN A 98 -2.15 -1.40 -15.41
N ALA A 99 -1.91 -1.94 -16.60
CA ALA A 99 -1.96 -3.38 -16.80
C ALA A 99 -0.81 -4.03 -16.02
N ALA A 100 -1.03 -5.24 -15.54
CA ALA A 100 0.06 -6.01 -14.94
C ALA A 100 1.12 -6.33 -16.01
N GLY A 101 2.39 -6.34 -15.63
CA GLY A 101 3.50 -6.59 -16.55
C GLY A 101 3.46 -7.96 -17.24
N TYR A 102 2.88 -8.98 -16.60
CA TYR A 102 2.68 -10.32 -17.15
C TYR A 102 1.27 -10.85 -16.86
N SER A 103 0.77 -11.78 -17.69
CA SER A 103 -0.61 -12.27 -17.61
C SER A 103 -0.96 -13.05 -16.34
N HIS A 104 0.04 -13.58 -15.62
CA HIS A 104 -0.16 -14.29 -14.35
C HIS A 104 -0.18 -13.35 -13.14
N GLN A 105 0.17 -12.08 -13.31
CA GLN A 105 0.22 -11.11 -12.23
C GLN A 105 -1.17 -10.55 -11.93
N THR A 106 -1.44 -10.33 -10.65
CA THR A 106 -2.64 -9.62 -10.20
C THR A 106 -2.39 -8.13 -10.28
N SER A 107 -3.15 -7.42 -11.10
CA SER A 107 -3.05 -5.96 -11.24
C SER A 107 -3.40 -5.22 -9.94
N ALA A 108 -2.89 -4.00 -9.79
CA ALA A 108 -3.31 -3.12 -8.70
C ALA A 108 -4.84 -2.92 -8.68
N ALA A 109 -5.49 -2.80 -9.84
CA ALA A 109 -6.95 -2.69 -9.92
C ALA A 109 -7.66 -3.94 -9.37
N GLU A 110 -7.13 -5.13 -9.61
CA GLU A 110 -7.70 -6.38 -9.10
C GLU A 110 -7.56 -6.51 -7.59
N PHE A 111 -6.40 -6.16 -7.03
CA PHE A 111 -6.23 -6.08 -5.57
C PHE A 111 -7.22 -5.11 -4.92
N LEU A 112 -7.52 -4.00 -5.59
CA LEU A 112 -8.42 -2.97 -5.08
C LEU A 112 -9.90 -3.25 -5.33
N ARG A 113 -10.26 -4.26 -6.12
CA ARG A 113 -11.65 -4.59 -6.48
C ARG A 113 -12.61 -4.66 -5.30
N PRO A 114 -12.28 -5.25 -4.13
CA PRO A 114 -13.18 -5.28 -2.97
C PRO A 114 -13.53 -3.90 -2.42
N TYR A 115 -12.73 -2.88 -2.75
CA TYR A 115 -12.87 -1.50 -2.28
C TYR A 115 -13.43 -0.58 -3.35
N VAL A 116 -13.89 -1.10 -4.49
CA VAL A 116 -14.45 -0.30 -5.58
C VAL A 116 -15.97 -0.38 -5.59
N LYS A 117 -16.64 0.77 -5.64
CA LYS A 117 -18.09 0.89 -5.87
C LYS A 117 -18.33 1.93 -6.96
N ASN A 118 -19.12 1.58 -7.97
CA ASN A 118 -19.41 2.46 -9.11
C ASN A 118 -18.14 2.99 -9.81
N GLY A 119 -17.13 2.13 -9.96
CA GLY A 119 -15.86 2.46 -10.64
C GLY A 119 -14.88 3.31 -9.83
N LYS A 120 -15.21 3.69 -8.59
CA LYS A 120 -14.36 4.50 -7.72
C LYS A 120 -14.09 3.78 -6.40
N LEU A 121 -12.98 4.13 -5.75
CA LEU A 121 -12.68 3.64 -4.41
C LEU A 121 -13.73 4.14 -3.42
N ALA A 122 -14.33 3.21 -2.68
CA ALA A 122 -15.30 3.44 -1.62
C ALA A 122 -14.64 3.19 -0.27
N LEU A 123 -13.95 4.22 0.23
CA LEU A 123 -13.17 4.18 1.47
C LEU A 123 -13.79 5.10 2.53
N GLY A 124 -13.38 4.94 3.79
CA GLY A 124 -13.68 5.92 4.83
C GLY A 124 -13.14 7.32 4.48
N PRO A 125 -13.66 8.39 5.10
CA PRO A 125 -13.31 9.78 4.75
C PRO A 125 -11.83 10.13 4.99
N LEU A 126 -11.15 9.36 5.85
CA LEU A 126 -9.72 9.52 6.14
C LEU A 126 -8.89 8.31 5.73
N ASP A 127 -9.54 7.25 5.23
CA ASP A 127 -8.86 6.03 4.81
C ASP A 127 -7.96 6.32 3.61
N VAL A 128 -6.79 5.68 3.59
CA VAL A 128 -5.78 5.86 2.56
C VAL A 128 -5.26 4.51 2.12
N ILE A 129 -5.05 4.38 0.82
CA ILE A 129 -4.30 3.27 0.23
C ILE A 129 -2.98 3.80 -0.33
N TYR A 130 -1.88 3.13 0.02
CA TYR A 130 -0.58 3.33 -0.64
C TYR A 130 -0.39 2.19 -1.63
N ALA A 131 -0.31 2.52 -2.92
CA ALA A 131 0.03 1.57 -3.98
C ALA A 131 1.40 1.96 -4.53
N ALA A 132 2.38 1.05 -4.45
CA ALA A 132 3.77 1.36 -4.77
C ALA A 132 4.32 0.45 -5.85
N GLU A 133 5.18 1.03 -6.68
CA GLU A 133 6.10 0.39 -7.62
C GLU A 133 7.50 0.40 -7.00
N LEU A 134 8.13 -0.75 -6.84
CA LEU A 134 9.40 -0.92 -6.10
C LEU A 134 10.55 -1.37 -6.99
N THR A 135 10.30 -1.73 -8.25
CA THR A 135 11.30 -2.31 -9.15
C THR A 135 11.66 -1.41 -10.33
N HIS A 136 10.77 -0.50 -10.75
CA HIS A 136 10.99 0.39 -11.90
C HIS A 136 10.76 1.87 -11.56
N SER A 137 11.60 2.77 -12.08
CA SER A 137 11.42 4.23 -11.93
C SER A 137 10.81 4.92 -13.15
N ASN A 138 10.82 4.26 -14.32
CA ASN A 138 10.22 4.77 -15.54
C ASN A 138 8.74 4.37 -15.59
N SER A 139 7.84 5.34 -15.49
CA SER A 139 6.39 5.12 -15.50
C SER A 139 5.84 4.56 -16.82
N ASN A 140 6.62 4.59 -17.90
CA ASN A 140 6.25 4.00 -19.19
C ASN A 140 6.75 2.54 -19.32
N HIS A 141 7.47 2.02 -18.32
CA HIS A 141 7.89 0.62 -18.32
C HIS A 141 6.69 -0.28 -18.02
N TYR A 142 6.58 -1.42 -18.71
CA TYR A 142 5.45 -2.34 -18.53
C TYR A 142 5.38 -2.91 -17.10
N GLY A 143 6.53 -3.04 -16.45
CA GLY A 143 6.63 -3.41 -15.03
C GLY A 143 6.48 -2.25 -14.05
N PHE A 144 6.11 -1.04 -14.50
CA PHE A 144 5.64 0.03 -13.61
C PHE A 144 4.12 -0.07 -13.53
N ASP A 145 3.63 -0.88 -12.59
CA ASP A 145 2.21 -1.23 -12.50
C ASP A 145 1.59 -0.99 -11.11
N LEU A 146 2.40 -0.45 -10.17
CA LEU A 146 1.96 0.01 -8.83
C LEU A 146 1.37 -1.10 -7.96
N GLN A 147 1.68 -2.36 -8.25
CA GLN A 147 1.18 -3.53 -7.51
C GLN A 147 2.21 -4.17 -6.59
N ASP A 148 3.47 -3.69 -6.60
CA ASP A 148 4.58 -4.28 -5.87
C ASP A 148 4.34 -4.29 -4.35
N THR A 149 3.69 -3.27 -3.81
CA THR A 149 3.05 -3.36 -2.49
C THR A 149 1.85 -2.43 -2.37
N ILE A 150 0.76 -2.94 -1.80
CA ILE A 150 -0.48 -2.20 -1.58
C ILE A 150 -0.85 -2.30 -0.10
N ILE A 151 -0.91 -1.16 0.58
CA ILE A 151 -1.28 -1.06 2.00
C ILE A 151 -2.55 -0.24 2.14
N LEU A 152 -3.47 -0.70 2.98
CA LEU A 152 -4.64 0.07 3.41
C LEU A 152 -4.52 0.48 4.87
N VAL A 153 -4.67 1.78 5.08
CA VAL A 153 -4.77 2.42 6.39
C VAL A 153 -6.20 2.89 6.59
N ARG A 154 -6.87 2.32 7.59
CA ARG A 154 -8.24 2.67 7.97
C ARG A 154 -8.27 3.54 9.22
N PHE A 155 -9.20 4.49 9.24
CA PHE A 155 -9.43 5.38 10.37
C PHE A 155 -10.88 5.31 10.82
N THR A 156 -11.08 5.05 12.10
CA THR A 156 -12.40 5.10 12.73
C THR A 156 -12.37 6.05 13.92
N LYS A 157 -13.45 6.80 14.13
CA LYS A 157 -13.56 7.65 15.32
C LYS A 157 -13.63 6.78 16.56
N VAL A 158 -12.85 7.15 17.58
CA VAL A 158 -13.01 6.58 18.93
C VAL A 158 -13.99 7.47 19.69
N PRO A 159 -15.05 6.90 20.29
CA PRO A 159 -15.95 7.64 21.18
C PRO A 159 -15.25 8.35 22.35
#